data_AF-A0A3D2SSQ6-F1
#
_entry.id   AF-A0A3D2SSQ6-F1
#
_cell.length_a   1.000
_cell.length_b   1.000
_cell.length_c   1.000
_cell.angle_alpha   90.00
_cell.angle_beta   90.00
_cell.angle_gamma   90.00
#
_symmetry.space_group_name_H-M   'P 1'
#
loop_
_entity.id
_entity.type
_entity.pdbx_description
1 polymer ?
#
loop_
_entity_poly.entity_id
_entity_poly.type
_entity_poly.pdbx_seq_one_letter_code
_entity_poly.pdbx_strand_id
1 'polypeptide(L)'
;EHRYGKLRFVYRRNGPSLLVVENVQASYSRKTGDMRGFRKASQRNLKTGRNLSTAVMFWLVPQIKLPKLIRFDEEAKRWYDKLPRLILKNWPDD
;
A
#
# COMPACT_ATOMS: atom_id res chain seq x y z
N GLU A 1 7.31 -10.48 8.97
CA GLU A 1 8.74 -10.58 9.38
C GLU A 1 9.54 -11.63 8.62
N HIS A 2 9.00 -12.84 8.39
CA HIS A 2 9.73 -13.97 7.79
C HIS A 2 10.53 -13.66 6.51
N ARG A 3 10.05 -12.74 5.65
CA ARG A 3 10.71 -12.39 4.39
C ARG A 3 11.86 -11.38 4.51
N TYR A 4 11.83 -10.43 5.46
CA TYR A 4 12.82 -9.34 5.49
C TYR A 4 13.50 -9.14 6.84
N GLY A 5 12.89 -9.59 7.93
CA GLY A 5 13.40 -9.40 9.29
C GLY A 5 12.34 -8.86 10.23
N LYS A 6 12.76 -8.66 11.48
CA LYS A 6 11.94 -8.09 12.54
C LYS A 6 11.64 -6.61 12.25
N LEU A 7 10.43 -6.17 12.52
CA LEU A 7 10.06 -4.76 12.41
C LEU A 7 10.51 -4.00 13.65
N ARG A 8 11.14 -2.84 13.45
CA ARG A 8 11.51 -1.90 14.51
C ARG A 8 10.63 -0.65 14.41
N PHE A 9 10.04 -0.26 15.53
CA PHE A 9 9.30 0.99 15.64
C PHE A 9 10.25 2.18 15.75
N VAL A 10 9.96 3.23 14.98
CA VAL A 10 10.69 4.50 14.98
C VAL A 10 9.68 5.62 15.15
N TYR A 11 9.70 6.24 16.33
CA TYR A 11 8.91 7.45 16.58
C TYR A 11 9.49 8.64 15.81
N ARG A 12 8.61 9.48 15.27
CA ARG A 12 8.98 10.74 14.62
C ARG A 12 8.18 11.87 15.25
N ARG A 13 8.87 12.90 15.76
CA ARG A 13 8.23 14.09 16.34
C ARG A 13 7.38 14.84 15.31
N ASN A 14 7.90 14.97 14.09
CA ASN A 14 7.24 15.64 12.97
C ASN A 14 6.98 14.62 11.84
N GLY A 15 5.76 14.10 11.77
CA GLY A 15 5.31 13.14 10.75
C GLY A 15 4.85 11.80 11.32
N PRO A 16 4.37 10.88 10.48
CA PRO A 16 3.90 9.57 10.94
C PRO A 16 5.06 8.73 11.47
N SER A 17 4.81 7.98 12.54
CA SER A 17 5.78 7.01 13.08
C SER A 17 5.98 5.88 12.08
N LEU A 18 7.13 5.19 12.12
CA LEU A 18 7.49 4.21 11.09
C LEU A 18 7.72 2.82 11.71
N LEU A 19 7.40 1.78 10.93
CA LEU A 19 7.90 0.43 11.14
C LEU A 19 8.92 0.14 10.05
N VAL A 20 10.17 -0.02 10.47
CA VAL A 20 11.31 -0.20 9.58
C VAL A 20 11.90 -1.59 9.73
N VAL A 21 12.58 -2.07 8.69
CA VAL A 21 13.44 -3.26 8.77
C VAL A 21 14.87 -2.83 8.50
N GLU A 22 15.77 -3.25 9.38
CA GLU A 22 17.20 -3.02 9.23
C GLU A 22 17.87 -4.16 8.47
N ASN A 23 19.10 -3.92 8.03
CA ASN A 23 19.96 -4.93 7.44
C ASN A 23 19.37 -5.57 6.17
N VAL A 24 18.65 -4.78 5.38
CA VAL A 24 18.23 -5.17 4.03
C VAL A 24 19.22 -4.62 3.00
N GLN A 25 19.19 -5.17 1.80
CA GLN A 25 20.05 -4.75 0.69
C GLN A 25 19.18 -4.27 -0.47
N ALA A 26 19.51 -3.12 -1.06
CA ALA A 26 18.90 -2.66 -2.30
C ALA A 26 19.20 -3.64 -3.45
N SER A 27 18.18 -4.01 -4.19
CA SER A 27 18.25 -4.91 -5.34
C SER A 27 18.17 -4.08 -6.61
N TYR A 28 19.06 -4.36 -7.55
CA TYR A 28 19.13 -3.67 -8.83
C TYR A 28 19.01 -4.67 -9.98
N SER A 29 18.37 -4.23 -11.07
CA SER A 29 18.33 -4.96 -12.34
C SER A 29 19.74 -5.11 -12.88
N ARG A 30 20.19 -6.34 -13.16
CA ARG A 30 21.50 -6.55 -13.81
C ARG A 30 21.56 -6.03 -15.25
N LYS A 31 20.41 -5.98 -15.92
CA LYS A 31 20.30 -5.56 -17.33
C LYS A 31 20.21 -4.04 -17.48
N THR A 32 19.46 -3.39 -16.59
CA THR A 32 19.10 -1.97 -16.72
C THR A 32 19.77 -1.08 -15.68
N GLY A 33 20.23 -1.63 -14.56
CA GLY A 33 20.73 -0.84 -13.42
C GLY A 33 19.63 -0.25 -12.53
N ASP A 34 18.36 -0.35 -12.91
CA ASP A 34 17.25 0.20 -12.12
C ASP A 34 17.05 -0.50 -10.78
N MET A 35 16.64 0.27 -9.76
CA MET A 35 16.29 -0.26 -8.45
C MET A 35 14.99 -1.07 -8.54
N ARG A 36 15.01 -2.32 -8.05
CA ARG A 36 13.87 -3.25 -8.01
C ARG A 36 13.28 -3.43 -6.61
N GLY A 37 13.77 -2.68 -5.64
CA GLY A 37 13.34 -2.73 -4.23
C GLY A 37 14.41 -3.33 -3.33
N PHE A 38 13.99 -3.96 -2.23
CA PHE A 38 14.89 -4.48 -1.19
C PHE A 38 14.81 -6.00 -1.07
N ARG A 39 15.92 -6.61 -0.64
CA ARG A 39 16.06 -8.05 -0.33
C ARG A 39 16.79 -8.25 1.00
N LYS A 40 16.75 -9.46 1.56
CA LYS A 40 17.59 -9.80 2.72
C LYS A 40 19.06 -9.58 2.37
N ALA A 41 19.82 -9.00 3.29
CA ALA A 41 21.27 -8.92 3.14
C ALA A 41 21.89 -10.33 3.14
N SER A 42 22.98 -10.49 2.40
CA SER A 42 23.77 -11.71 2.43
C SER A 42 24.54 -11.81 3.75
N GLN A 43 24.88 -13.03 4.19
CA GLN A 43 25.67 -13.25 5.40
C GLN A 43 27.00 -12.48 5.39
N ARG A 44 27.64 -12.37 4.22
CA ARG A 44 28.87 -11.57 4.05
C ARG A 44 28.64 -10.09 4.32
N ASN A 45 27.54 -9.53 3.80
CA ASN A 45 27.22 -8.12 3.98
C ASN A 45 26.84 -7.81 5.43
N LEU A 46 26.12 -8.73 6.09
CA LEU A 46 25.83 -8.64 7.52
C LEU A 46 27.12 -8.61 8.35
N LYS A 47 28.09 -9.48 8.04
CA LYS A 47 29.37 -9.53 8.75
C LYS A 47 30.25 -8.29 8.50
N THR A 48 30.19 -7.72 7.29
CA THR A 48 31.07 -6.61 6.88
C THR A 48 30.44 -5.23 7.04
N GLY A 49 29.13 -5.15 7.33
CA GLY A 49 28.37 -3.90 7.36
C GLY A 49 28.14 -3.26 5.98
N ARG A 50 28.60 -3.88 4.89
CA ARG A 50 28.59 -3.27 3.55
C ARG A 50 27.26 -3.49 2.83
N ASN A 51 26.80 -2.46 2.13
CA ASN A 51 25.57 -2.50 1.31
C ASN A 51 24.35 -2.97 2.13
N LEU A 52 24.28 -2.47 3.37
CA LEU A 52 23.13 -2.59 4.25
C LEU A 52 22.34 -1.29 4.20
N SER A 53 21.03 -1.40 4.32
CA SER A 53 20.09 -0.30 4.28
C SER A 53 18.97 -0.56 5.28
N THR A 54 18.29 0.51 5.67
CA THR A 54 17.05 0.45 6.45
C THR A 54 15.90 0.78 5.52
N ALA A 55 14.95 -0.14 5.38
CA ALA A 55 13.75 0.08 4.58
C ALA A 55 12.55 0.40 5.47
N VAL A 56 11.81 1.44 5.12
CA VAL A 56 10.51 1.76 5.72
C VAL A 56 9.49 0.80 5.13
N MET A 57 8.90 -0.06 5.96
CA MET A 57 7.87 -1.01 5.52
C MET A 57 6.48 -0.44 5.67
N PHE A 58 6.25 0.26 6.78
CA PHE A 58 4.97 0.90 7.07
C PHE A 58 5.23 2.26 7.69
N TRP A 59 4.37 3.22 7.36
CA TRP A 59 4.11 4.35 8.24
C TRP A 59 2.92 4.01 9.13
N LEU A 60 2.83 4.66 10.28
CA LEU A 60 1.76 4.52 11.25
C LEU A 60 1.00 5.83 11.25
N VAL A 61 -0.23 5.74 10.78
CA VAL A 61 -1.17 6.85 10.78
C VAL A 61 -2.10 6.71 11.99
N PRO A 62 -2.63 7.83 12.51
CA PRO A 62 -3.64 7.78 13.55
C PRO A 62 -4.81 6.88 13.14
N GLN A 63 -5.29 6.07 14.06
CA GLN A 63 -6.48 5.26 13.82
C GLN A 63 -7.70 6.18 13.79
N ILE A 64 -8.29 6.35 12.60
CA ILE A 64 -9.49 7.16 12.39
C ILE A 64 -10.57 6.35 11.68
N LYS A 65 -11.83 6.70 11.92
CA LYS A 65 -12.96 6.17 11.14
C LYS A 65 -13.03 6.94 9.82
N LEU A 66 -12.67 6.29 8.73
CA LEU A 66 -12.85 6.88 7.39
C LEU A 66 -14.35 6.88 7.02
N PRO A 67 -14.83 7.94 6.36
CA PRO A 67 -16.17 7.93 5.79
C PRO A 67 -16.25 6.81 4.74
N LYS A 68 -17.45 6.22 4.58
CA LYS A 68 -17.66 5.20 3.54
C LYS A 68 -17.33 5.81 2.16
N LEU A 69 -16.44 5.17 1.41
CA LEU A 69 -16.08 5.60 0.06
C LEU A 69 -17.25 5.50 -0.92
N ILE A 70 -18.15 4.53 -0.68
CA ILE A 70 -19.35 4.30 -1.51
C ILE A 70 -20.57 4.80 -0.75
N ARG A 71 -21.29 5.72 -1.38
CA ARG A 71 -22.54 6.30 -0.87
C ARG A 71 -23.73 5.56 -1.48
N PHE A 72 -24.05 4.40 -0.89
CA PHE A 72 -25.11 3.52 -1.41
C PHE A 72 -26.47 4.21 -1.49
N ASP A 73 -26.85 4.99 -0.47
CA ASP A 73 -28.20 5.58 -0.40
C ASP A 73 -28.44 6.61 -1.51
N GLU A 74 -27.44 7.44 -1.82
CA GLU A 74 -27.54 8.46 -2.86
C GLU A 74 -27.55 7.84 -4.26
N GLU A 75 -26.68 6.88 -4.50
CA GLU A 75 -26.62 6.21 -5.80
C GLU A 75 -27.87 5.34 -6.01
N ALA A 76 -28.35 4.66 -4.97
CA ALA A 76 -29.60 3.90 -5.02
C ALA A 76 -30.79 4.79 -5.38
N LYS A 77 -30.94 5.95 -4.70
CA LYS A 77 -31.99 6.92 -5.03
C LYS A 77 -31.87 7.41 -6.48
N ARG A 78 -30.65 7.73 -6.92
CA ARG A 78 -30.39 8.17 -8.29
C ARG A 78 -30.77 7.14 -9.34
N TRP A 79 -30.51 5.85 -9.11
CA TRP A 79 -30.93 4.79 -10.03
C TRP A 79 -32.42 4.52 -9.96
N TYR A 80 -33.02 4.58 -8.77
CA TYR A 80 -34.47 4.46 -8.57
C TYR A 80 -35.23 5.53 -9.37
N ASP A 81 -34.79 6.79 -9.28
CA ASP A 81 -35.41 7.91 -10.01
C ASP A 81 -35.25 7.77 -11.54
N LYS A 82 -34.21 7.07 -12.02
CA LYS A 82 -33.98 6.80 -13.44
C LYS A 82 -34.76 5.59 -13.95
N LEU A 83 -35.19 4.69 -13.06
CA LEU A 83 -35.78 3.40 -13.40
C LEU A 83 -36.99 3.55 -14.36
N PRO A 84 -37.95 4.46 -14.15
CA PRO A 84 -39.12 4.57 -15.05
C PRO A 84 -38.73 4.87 -16.50
N ARG A 85 -37.76 5.78 -16.70
CA ARG A 85 -37.27 6.13 -18.04
C ARG A 85 -36.51 4.97 -18.69
N LEU A 86 -35.77 4.20 -17.91
CA LEU A 86 -35.05 3.02 -18.40
C LEU A 86 -36.01 1.91 -18.82
N ILE A 87 -37.10 1.71 -18.06
CA ILE A 87 -38.15 0.76 -18.42
C ILE A 87 -38.77 1.16 -19.75
N LEU A 88 -39.24 2.42 -19.88
CA LEU A 88 -39.84 2.91 -21.13
C LEU A 88 -38.89 2.79 -22.33
N LYS A 89 -37.61 3.12 -22.15
CA LYS A 89 -36.60 3.06 -23.22
C LYS A 89 -36.35 1.63 -23.72
N ASN A 90 -36.45 0.64 -22.84
CA ASN A 90 -36.12 -0.76 -23.16
C ASN A 90 -37.38 -1.64 -23.14
N TRP A 91 -38.56 -1.05 -23.22
CA TRP A 91 -39.79 -1.81 -23.33
C TRP A 91 -39.77 -2.51 -24.69
N PRO A 92 -40.00 -3.83 -24.77
CA PRO A 92 -40.12 -4.51 -26.05
C PRO A 92 -41.36 -3.97 -26.76
N ASP A 93 -41.20 -3.45 -27.96
CA ASP A 93 -42.33 -3.28 -28.87
C ASP A 93 -42.65 -4.68 -29.42
N ASP A 94 -43.87 -5.17 -29.16
CA ASP A 94 -44.40 -6.35 -29.85
C ASP A 94 -44.55 -6.08 -31.37
#